data_AF-A0A3D5MQ31-F1
#
_entry.id   AF-A0A3D5MQ31-F1
#
_cell.length_a   1.000
_cell.length_b   1.000
_cell.length_c   1.000
_cell.angle_alpha   90.00
_cell.angle_beta   90.00
_cell.angle_gamma   90.00
#
_symmetry.space_group_name_H-M   'P 1'
#
loop_
_entity.id
_entity.type
_entity.pdbx_description
1 polymer ?
#
loop_
_entity_poly.entity_id
_entity_poly.type
_entity_poly.pdbx_seq_one_letter_code
_entity_poly.pdbx_strand_id
1 'polypeptide(L)'
;MTTASRVFWIHALTPLHVGAGQGVGFIDLPVMREKATGWPIVPGSTVKGVMRGLFEDSARRGGTGEGTGPGVDKHLIDTAFGRA
;
A
#
# COMPACT_ATOMS: atom_id res chain seq x y z
N MET A 1 -18.13 -12.15 4.22
CA MET A 1 -18.34 -11.98 2.77
C MET A 1 -18.46 -10.48 2.51
N THR A 2 -17.49 -9.86 1.85
CA THR A 2 -17.50 -8.40 1.64
C THR A 2 -18.44 -8.04 0.49
N THR A 3 -19.40 -7.17 0.76
CA THR A 3 -20.58 -6.88 -0.07
C THR A 3 -20.34 -5.87 -1.19
N ALA A 4 -19.14 -5.31 -1.34
CA ALA A 4 -18.77 -4.47 -2.48
C ALA A 4 -17.28 -4.60 -2.81
N SER A 5 -16.97 -5.10 -4.00
CA SER A 5 -15.60 -5.16 -4.53
C SER A 5 -15.49 -4.29 -5.78
N ARG A 6 -14.36 -3.61 -5.94
CA ARG A 6 -14.01 -2.82 -7.13
C ARG A 6 -12.67 -3.31 -7.66
N VAL A 7 -12.58 -3.39 -8.99
CA VAL A 7 -11.33 -3.71 -9.67
C VAL A 7 -10.57 -2.41 -9.91
N PHE A 8 -9.28 -2.41 -9.62
CA PHE A 8 -8.37 -1.31 -9.91
C PHE A 8 -7.33 -1.75 -10.92
N TRP A 9 -7.01 -0.86 -11.85
CA TRP A 9 -5.90 -1.03 -12.78
C TRP A 9 -4.77 -0.13 -12.31
N ILE A 10 -3.61 -0.72 -12.02
CA ILE A 10 -2.44 0.00 -11.56
C ILE A 10 -1.48 0.13 -12.72
N HIS A 11 -1.28 1.36 -13.19
CA HIS A 11 -0.30 1.68 -14.22
C HIS A 11 0.93 2.32 -13.56
N ALA A 12 2.09 1.68 -13.72
CA ALA A 12 3.35 2.23 -13.26
C ALA A 12 3.82 3.36 -14.20
N LEU A 13 3.53 4.61 -13.83
CA LEU A 13 3.97 5.80 -14.59
C LEU A 13 5.50 5.97 -14.55
N THR A 14 6.14 5.44 -13.51
CA THR A 14 7.59 5.44 -13.28
C THR A 14 8.04 4.02 -12.94
N PRO A 15 9.36 3.72 -12.98
CA PRO A 15 9.87 2.43 -12.52
C PRO A 15 9.34 2.08 -11.13
N LEU A 16 8.78 0.86 -10.99
CA LEU A 16 8.19 0.36 -9.76
C LEU A 16 9.03 -0.77 -9.18
N HIS A 17 9.47 -0.60 -7.93
CA HIS A 17 10.21 -1.61 -7.20
C HIS A 17 9.43 -2.06 -5.95
N VAL A 18 8.83 -3.25 -6.03
CA VAL A 18 8.26 -3.94 -4.87
C VAL A 18 9.23 -5.03 -4.47
N GLY A 19 9.98 -4.84 -3.39
CA GLY A 19 11.06 -5.75 -3.02
C GLY A 19 10.58 -7.09 -2.47
N ALA A 20 11.34 -8.16 -2.76
CA ALA A 20 11.14 -9.49 -2.18
C ALA A 20 12.11 -9.79 -1.00
N GLY A 21 12.83 -8.78 -0.52
CA GLY A 21 13.96 -8.94 0.41
C GLY A 21 15.30 -9.04 -0.33
N GLN A 22 16.35 -9.51 0.35
CA GLN A 22 17.63 -9.78 -0.31
C GLN A 22 17.59 -11.12 -1.06
N GLY A 23 17.98 -11.06 -2.33
CA GLY A 23 18.12 -12.25 -3.16
C GLY A 23 19.37 -13.04 -2.80
N VAL A 24 19.29 -14.36 -2.89
CA VAL A 24 20.45 -15.28 -2.89
C VAL A 24 20.98 -15.57 -4.31
N GLY A 25 20.37 -14.94 -5.31
CA GLY A 25 20.73 -15.09 -6.72
C GLY A 25 21.65 -13.97 -7.21
N PHE A 26 21.71 -13.80 -8.54
CA PHE A 26 22.56 -12.78 -9.18
C PHE A 26 22.08 -11.33 -8.96
N ILE A 27 20.83 -11.14 -8.53
CA ILE A 27 20.23 -9.82 -8.27
C ILE A 27 20.11 -9.64 -6.77
N ASP A 28 20.78 -8.62 -6.22
CA ASP A 28 20.81 -8.33 -4.78
C ASP A 28 19.43 -8.00 -4.23
N LEU A 29 18.69 -7.14 -4.94
CA LEU A 29 17.36 -6.66 -4.56
C LEU A 29 16.36 -7.00 -5.66
N PRO A 30 15.86 -8.25 -5.70
CA PRO A 30 14.88 -8.66 -6.69
C PRO A 30 13.50 -8.06 -6.38
N VAL A 31 12.75 -7.80 -7.46
CA VAL A 31 11.32 -7.48 -7.36
C VAL A 31 10.49 -8.72 -7.01
N MET A 32 9.37 -8.51 -6.35
CA MET A 32 8.41 -9.56 -5.99
C MET A 32 7.83 -10.20 -7.25
N ARG A 33 7.83 -11.53 -7.26
CA ARG A 33 7.34 -12.35 -8.38
C ARG A 33 6.45 -13.48 -7.88
N GLU A 34 5.45 -13.83 -8.68
CA GLU A 34 4.65 -15.03 -8.43
C GLU A 34 5.51 -16.29 -8.64
N LYS A 35 5.45 -17.23 -7.69
CA LYS A 35 6.29 -18.44 -7.71
C LYS A 35 5.99 -19.36 -8.90
N ALA A 36 4.73 -19.45 -9.32
CA ALA A 36 4.31 -20.38 -10.36
C ALA A 36 4.69 -19.91 -11.78
N THR A 37 4.56 -18.62 -12.06
CA THR A 37 4.75 -18.04 -13.40
C THR A 37 6.04 -17.24 -13.54
N GLY A 38 6.62 -16.78 -12.43
CA GLY A 38 7.73 -15.85 -12.42
C GLY A 38 7.33 -14.41 -12.79
N TRP A 39 6.04 -14.11 -12.98
CA TRP A 39 5.57 -12.77 -13.35
C TRP A 39 5.75 -11.77 -12.20
N PRO A 40 6.09 -10.50 -12.49
CA PRO A 40 6.15 -9.47 -11.46
C PRO A 40 4.76 -9.23 -10.86
N ILE A 41 4.69 -9.10 -9.53
CA ILE A 41 3.42 -8.88 -8.82
C ILE A 41 3.54 -7.73 -7.82
N VAL A 42 2.41 -7.08 -7.56
CA VAL A 42 2.24 -6.16 -6.43
C VAL A 42 1.32 -6.86 -5.42
N PRO A 43 1.84 -7.36 -4.29
CA PRO A 43 1.03 -8.00 -3.26
C PRO A 43 -0.02 -7.07 -2.68
N GLY A 44 -1.19 -7.60 -2.33
CA GLY A 44 -2.25 -6.82 -1.68
C GLY A 44 -1.82 -6.21 -0.34
N SER A 45 -0.89 -6.85 0.37
CA SER A 45 -0.28 -6.30 1.59
C SER A 45 0.51 -5.01 1.33
N THR A 46 1.20 -4.91 0.19
CA THR A 46 1.91 -3.70 -0.24
C THR A 46 0.91 -2.56 -0.46
N VAL A 47 -0.17 -2.81 -1.23
CA VAL A 47 -1.20 -1.79 -1.50
C VAL A 47 -1.87 -1.34 -0.21
N LYS A 48 -2.25 -2.29 0.66
CA LYS A 48 -2.86 -2.01 1.96
C LYS A 48 -1.94 -1.15 2.84
N GLY A 49 -0.66 -1.51 2.93
CA GLY A 49 0.32 -0.81 3.75
C GLY A 49 0.56 0.62 3.27
N VAL A 50 0.70 0.83 1.96
CA VAL A 50 0.86 2.17 1.36
C VAL A 50 -0.37 3.03 1.62
N MET A 51 -1.58 2.50 1.43
CA MET A 51 -2.83 3.23 1.71
C MET A 51 -2.95 3.60 3.18
N ARG A 52 -2.68 2.67 4.10
CA ARG A 52 -2.68 2.95 5.55
C ARG A 52 -1.69 4.07 5.88
N GLY A 53 -0.45 3.98 5.39
CA GLY A 53 0.59 4.99 5.63
C GLY A 53 0.19 6.38 5.12
N LEU A 54 -0.46 6.46 3.95
CA LEU A 54 -0.97 7.71 3.38
C LEU A 54 -2.02 8.36 4.29
N PHE A 55 -2.97 7.58 4.82
CA PHE A 55 -4.00 8.10 5.72
C PHE A 55 -3.43 8.50 7.09
N GLU A 56 -2.52 7.71 7.65
CA GLU A 56 -1.84 8.07 8.89
C GLU A 56 -1.02 9.35 8.74
N ASP A 57 -0.38 9.53 7.60
CA ASP A 57 0.40 10.73 7.31
C ASP A 57 -0.48 11.96 7.11
N SER A 58 -1.61 11.79 6.43
CA SER A 58 -2.63 12.84 6.30
C SER A 58 -3.20 13.25 7.67
N ALA A 59 -3.46 12.28 8.54
CA ALA A 59 -3.92 12.53 9.91
C ALA A 59 -2.87 13.29 10.75
N ARG A 60 -1.58 12.95 10.62
CA ARG A 60 -0.48 13.66 11.29
C ARG A 60 -0.31 15.10 10.79
N ARG A 61 -0.49 15.33 9.49
CA ARG A 61 -0.33 16.66 8.85
C ARG A 61 -1.54 17.57 9.07
N GLY A 62 -2.69 17.03 9.45
CA GLY A 62 -3.95 17.76 9.70
C GLY A 62 -3.97 18.68 10.92
N GLY A 63 -2.83 19.25 11.31
CA GLY A 63 -2.77 20.35 12.26
C GLY A 63 -3.12 21.67 11.58
N THR A 64 -4.32 22.19 11.84
CA THR A 64 -4.69 23.62 11.71
C THR A 64 -4.27 24.34 10.42
N GLY A 65 -4.79 23.92 9.26
CA GLY A 65 -4.75 24.68 8.01
C GLY A 65 -6.11 24.68 7.31
N GLU A 66 -6.59 25.87 6.90
CA GLU A 66 -7.84 26.04 6.15
C GLU A 66 -7.77 25.27 4.81
N GLY A 67 -8.71 24.35 4.58
CA GLY A 67 -8.75 23.46 3.42
C GLY A 67 -8.66 21.96 3.73
N THR A 68 -8.51 21.60 5.01
CA THR A 68 -8.44 20.20 5.44
C THR A 68 -9.83 19.56 5.37
N GLY A 69 -10.00 18.52 4.55
CA GLY A 69 -11.16 17.64 4.60
C GLY A 69 -11.36 17.04 6.00
N PRO A 70 -12.47 16.34 6.29
CA PRO A 70 -12.75 15.81 7.62
C PRO A 70 -11.54 15.05 8.14
N GLY A 71 -11.01 15.47 9.30
CA GLY A 71 -9.82 14.89 9.91
C GLY A 71 -9.98 13.37 10.00
N VAL A 72 -9.08 12.65 9.35
CA VAL A 72 -9.12 11.18 9.36
C VAL A 72 -8.70 10.71 10.74
N ASP A 73 -9.66 10.29 11.55
CA ASP A 73 -9.43 9.75 12.89
C ASP A 73 -8.61 8.46 12.82
N LYS A 74 -7.63 8.32 13.72
CA LYS A 74 -6.87 7.08 13.93
C LYS A 74 -7.79 5.88 14.13
N HIS A 75 -8.91 6.06 14.83
CA HIS A 75 -9.91 5.01 15.03
C HIS A 75 -10.47 4.50 13.68
N LEU A 76 -10.70 5.39 12.72
CA LEU A 76 -11.19 5.03 11.39
C LEU A 76 -10.14 4.23 10.61
N ILE A 77 -8.87 4.63 10.70
CA ILE A 77 -7.75 3.94 10.06
C ILE A 77 -7.62 2.52 10.62
N ASP A 78 -7.63 2.36 11.94
CA ASP A 78 -7.54 1.05 12.59
C ASP A 78 -8.75 0.17 12.27
N THR A 79 -9.94 0.76 12.11
CA THR A 79 -11.15 0.02 11.71
C THR A 79 -11.03 -0.48 10.27
N ALA A 80 -10.49 0.34 9.36
CA ALA A 80 -10.36 -0.02 7.94
C ALA A 80 -9.22 -1.01 7.65
N PHE A 81 -8.08 -0.87 8.34
CA PHE A 81 -6.86 -1.63 8.06
C PHE A 81 -6.53 -2.68 9.13
N GLY A 82 -7.25 -2.72 10.25
CA GLY A 82 -6.95 -3.51 11.43
C GLY A 82 -5.97 -2.79 12.37
N ARG A 83 -6.01 -3.15 13.66
CA ARG A 83 -4.98 -2.71 14.62
C ARG A 83 -3.67 -3.44 14.34
N ALA A 84 -2.56 -2.71 14.51
CA ALA A 84 -1.22 -3.28 14.52
C ALA A 84 -0.89 -3.88 15.89
#